data_AF-A0A935IJ74-F1
#
_entry.id   AF-A0A935IJ74-F1
#
_cell.length_a   1.000
_cell.length_b   1.000
_cell.length_c   1.000
_cell.angle_alpha   90.00
_cell.angle_beta   90.00
_cell.angle_gamma   90.00
#
_symmetry.space_group_name_H-M   'P 1'
#
loop_
_entity.id
_entity.type
_entity.pdbx_description
1 polymer ?
#
loop_
_entity_poly.entity_id
_entity_poly.type
_entity_poly.pdbx_seq_one_letter_code
_entity_poly.pdbx_strand_id
1 'polypeptide(L)'
;MKHVYPSGINYPVDVTPLHWEFFKNYKKLLANKKVLKSEPLKLYPNPVQDEIIIDTENKIYTCEIFDILDKAILTYNNLSQNTIEISSIPSGPYLLKIITSKGKQTNKFIKN
;
A
#
# COMPACT_ATOMS: atom_id res chain seq x y z
N MET A 1 8.78 -23.19 34.02
CA MET A 1 9.99 -22.81 34.77
C MET A 1 9.66 -21.60 35.64
N LYS A 2 9.81 -21.68 36.96
CA LYS A 2 9.64 -20.52 37.86
C LYS A 2 11.00 -19.86 38.04
N HIS A 3 11.15 -18.62 37.57
CA HIS A 3 12.33 -17.82 37.87
C HIS A 3 12.22 -17.40 39.34
N VAL A 4 13.23 -17.73 40.16
CA VAL A 4 13.27 -17.37 41.58
C VAL A 4 14.44 -16.41 41.76
N TYR A 5 14.18 -15.23 42.31
CA TYR A 5 15.24 -14.23 42.53
C TYR A 5 16.06 -14.56 43.79
N PRO A 6 17.34 -14.13 43.86
CA PRO A 6 18.27 -14.53 44.92
C PRO A 6 17.91 -14.07 46.34
N SER A 7 16.92 -13.18 46.50
CA SER A 7 16.49 -12.59 47.78
C SER A 7 15.37 -13.36 48.50
N GLY A 8 14.90 -14.49 47.94
CA GLY A 8 13.93 -15.37 48.62
C GLY A 8 12.49 -14.84 48.70
N ILE A 9 12.22 -13.60 48.27
CA ILE A 9 10.87 -13.03 48.21
C ILE A 9 10.40 -13.02 46.75
N ASN A 10 9.51 -13.95 46.41
CA ASN A 10 8.80 -13.91 45.13
C ASN A 10 7.68 -12.88 45.24
N TYR A 11 7.91 -11.65 44.78
CA TYR A 11 6.80 -10.78 44.39
C TYR A 11 6.25 -11.31 43.07
N PRO A 12 4.99 -11.75 42.98
CA PRO A 12 4.38 -11.95 41.68
C PRO A 12 4.24 -10.57 41.06
N VAL A 13 5.24 -10.14 40.31
CA VAL A 13 5.08 -9.00 39.42
C VAL A 13 4.12 -9.51 38.37
N ASP A 14 2.84 -9.21 38.55
CA ASP A 14 1.84 -9.48 37.54
C ASP A 14 2.32 -8.77 36.28
N VAL A 15 2.76 -9.54 35.28
CA VAL A 15 3.27 -8.99 34.01
C VAL A 15 2.12 -8.55 33.12
N THR A 16 0.88 -8.91 33.47
CA THR A 16 -0.32 -8.64 32.70
C THR A 16 -0.60 -7.15 32.51
N PRO A 17 -0.46 -6.27 33.52
CA PRO A 17 -0.60 -4.83 33.35
C PRO A 17 0.47 -4.23 32.43
N LEU A 18 1.74 -4.67 32.57
CA LEU A 18 2.86 -4.18 31.76
C LEU A 18 2.73 -4.62 30.29
N HIS A 19 2.27 -5.86 30.08
CA HIS A 19 2.01 -6.42 28.75
C HIS A 19 0.91 -5.62 28.03
N TRP A 20 -0.17 -5.26 28.73
CA TRP A 20 -1.28 -4.52 28.13
C TRP A 20 -0.97 -3.03 27.87
N GLU A 21 -0.18 -2.39 28.73
CA GLU A 21 0.35 -1.02 28.53
C GLU A 21 1.15 -0.91 27.23
N PHE A 22 1.96 -1.93 26.91
CA PHE A 22 2.75 -2.00 25.68
C PHE A 22 1.86 -1.94 24.42
N PHE A 23 0.78 -2.72 24.35
CA PHE A 23 -0.14 -2.72 23.19
C PHE A 23 -0.96 -1.43 23.09
N LYS A 24 -1.35 -0.83 24.21
CA LYS A 24 -2.04 0.47 24.24
C LYS A 24 -1.18 1.57 23.62
N ASN A 25 0.10 1.62 23.97
CA ASN A 25 1.02 2.64 23.46
C ASN A 25 1.44 2.39 22.01
N TYR A 26 1.51 1.13 21.55
CA TYR A 26 1.78 0.82 20.14
C TYR A 26 0.77 1.46 19.19
N LYS A 27 -0.53 1.42 19.53
CA LYS A 27 -1.60 2.01 18.71
C LYS A 27 -1.51 3.55 18.63
N LYS A 28 -0.95 4.19 19.66
CA LYS A 28 -0.84 5.66 19.77
C LYS A 28 0.31 6.23 18.92
N LEU A 29 1.41 5.48 18.76
CA LEU A 29 2.54 5.89 17.93
C LEU A 29 2.19 5.94 16.42
N LEU A 30 1.18 5.20 15.99
CA LEU A 30 0.73 5.15 14.59
C LEU A 30 -0.27 6.27 14.22
N ALA A 31 -0.71 7.11 15.16
CA ALA A 31 -1.86 7.99 15.01
C ALA A 31 -1.57 9.41 14.47
N ASN A 32 -0.37 9.69 13.95
CA ASN A 32 -0.03 11.02 13.40
C ASN A 32 0.30 11.01 11.91
N LYS A 33 -0.61 10.48 11.09
CA LYS A 33 -0.73 10.91 9.70
C LYS A 33 -2.18 11.30 9.49
N LYS A 34 -2.44 12.60 9.30
CA LYS A 34 -3.69 13.05 8.69
C LYS A 34 -3.78 12.27 7.38
N VAL A 35 -4.56 11.19 7.37
CA VAL A 35 -4.83 10.43 6.16
C VAL A 35 -5.68 11.37 5.34
N LEU A 36 -5.02 12.16 4.51
CA LEU A 36 -5.68 12.86 3.41
C LEU A 36 -6.44 11.76 2.70
N LYS A 37 -7.78 11.82 2.71
CA LYS A 37 -8.60 10.95 1.88
C LYS A 37 -8.14 11.23 0.45
N SER A 38 -7.22 10.42 -0.05
CA SER A 38 -6.88 10.38 -1.46
C SER A 38 -8.14 9.93 -2.16
N GLU A 39 -8.62 10.72 -3.10
CA GLU A 39 -9.70 10.29 -3.99
C GLU A 39 -9.35 8.90 -4.52
N PRO A 40 -10.25 7.91 -4.39
CA PRO A 40 -9.96 6.56 -4.81
C PRO A 40 -9.76 6.56 -6.32
N LEU A 41 -8.54 6.25 -6.76
CA LEU A 41 -8.26 5.96 -8.15
C LEU A 41 -9.14 4.79 -8.59
N LYS A 42 -9.87 4.92 -9.69
CA LYS A 42 -10.58 3.76 -10.28
C LYS A 42 -9.88 3.35 -11.55
N LEU A 43 -9.77 2.05 -11.75
CA LEU A 43 -9.17 1.46 -12.93
C LEU A 43 -10.21 0.58 -13.60
N TYR A 44 -10.37 0.71 -14.92
CA TYR A 44 -11.30 -0.10 -15.68
C TYR A 44 -10.76 -0.44 -17.08
N PRO A 45 -11.10 -1.62 -17.63
CA PRO A 45 -11.74 -2.73 -16.93
C PRO A 45 -10.78 -3.38 -15.91
N ASN A 46 -11.33 -4.09 -14.94
CA ASN A 46 -10.56 -4.98 -14.07
C ASN A 46 -11.39 -6.25 -13.87
N PRO A 47 -10.99 -7.42 -14.41
CA PRO A 47 -9.74 -7.69 -15.13
C PRO A 47 -9.59 -6.98 -16.48
N VAL A 48 -8.36 -6.73 -16.92
CA VAL A 48 -8.01 -6.04 -18.18
C VAL A 48 -7.36 -6.98 -19.18
N GLN A 49 -7.58 -6.74 -20.48
CA GLN A 49 -6.84 -7.38 -21.58
C GLN A 49 -5.77 -6.43 -22.12
N ASP A 50 -6.08 -5.53 -23.05
CA ASP A 50 -5.02 -4.83 -23.78
C ASP A 50 -4.80 -3.39 -23.32
N GLU A 51 -5.85 -2.74 -22.81
CA GLU A 51 -5.82 -1.34 -22.42
C GLU A 51 -6.54 -1.13 -21.09
N ILE A 52 -5.94 -0.37 -20.19
CA ILE A 52 -6.55 0.04 -18.91
C ILE A 52 -6.75 1.55 -18.89
N ILE A 53 -7.92 1.95 -18.43
CA ILE A 53 -8.34 3.33 -18.31
C ILE A 53 -8.32 3.74 -16.83
N ILE A 54 -7.79 4.93 -16.59
CA ILE A 54 -7.54 5.50 -15.28
C ILE A 54 -8.57 6.61 -15.02
N ASP A 55 -9.55 6.35 -14.16
CA ASP A 55 -10.55 7.35 -13.75
C ASP A 55 -9.91 8.35 -12.78
N THR A 56 -9.54 9.52 -13.29
CA THR A 56 -9.04 10.59 -12.44
C THR A 56 -9.26 11.96 -13.07
N GLU A 57 -9.65 12.92 -12.23
CA GLU A 57 -9.75 14.33 -12.59
C GLU A 57 -8.37 15.03 -12.60
N ASN A 58 -7.34 14.37 -12.04
CA ASN A 58 -6.02 14.97 -11.88
C ASN A 58 -5.11 14.61 -13.06
N LYS A 59 -4.33 15.57 -13.53
CA LYS A 59 -3.30 15.32 -14.56
C LYS A 59 -2.30 14.28 -14.06
N ILE A 60 -2.07 13.25 -14.87
CA ILE A 60 -1.09 12.18 -14.62
C ILE A 60 0.26 12.60 -15.21
N TYR A 61 1.28 12.78 -14.37
CA TYR A 61 2.65 13.10 -14.80
C TYR A 61 3.44 11.85 -15.12
N THR A 62 3.26 10.81 -14.32
CA THR A 62 3.96 9.55 -14.49
C THR A 62 3.02 8.41 -14.15
N CYS A 63 3.08 7.35 -14.93
CA CYS A 63 2.38 6.10 -14.71
C CYS A 63 3.37 4.95 -14.85
N GLU A 64 3.45 4.10 -13.83
CA GLU A 64 4.39 3.00 -13.74
C GLU A 64 3.63 1.71 -13.42
N ILE A 65 3.95 0.65 -14.14
CA ILE A 65 3.42 -0.70 -13.88
C ILE A 65 4.54 -1.53 -13.26
N PHE A 66 4.24 -2.13 -12.12
CA PHE A 66 5.13 -3.02 -11.39
C PHE A 66 4.54 -4.42 -11.28
N ASP A 67 5.40 -5.43 -11.24
CA ASP A 67 4.99 -6.75 -10.76
C ASP A 67 4.78 -6.75 -9.23
N ILE A 68 4.35 -7.88 -8.69
CA ILE A 68 4.14 -8.07 -7.24
C ILE A 68 5.45 -8.03 -6.42
N LEU A 69 6.61 -8.04 -7.07
CA LEU A 69 7.94 -7.93 -6.46
C LEU A 69 8.53 -6.51 -6.58
N ASP A 70 7.69 -5.53 -6.94
CA ASP A 70 8.05 -4.12 -7.12
C ASP A 70 9.09 -3.89 -8.25
N LYS A 71 9.17 -4.81 -9.21
CA LYS A 71 9.98 -4.65 -10.42
C LYS A 71 9.19 -3.83 -11.45
N ALA A 72 9.76 -2.70 -11.89
CA ALA A 72 9.18 -1.87 -12.94
C ALA A 72 9.17 -2.62 -14.29
N ILE A 73 8.01 -2.64 -14.94
CA ILE A 73 7.78 -3.30 -16.23
C ILE A 73 7.59 -2.27 -17.34
N LEU A 74 6.72 -1.30 -17.09
CA LEU A 74 6.38 -0.24 -18.03
C LEU A 74 6.35 1.11 -17.31
N THR A 75 6.77 2.16 -18.01
CA THR A 75 6.74 3.54 -17.51
C THR A 75 6.30 4.48 -18.62
N TYR A 76 5.28 5.27 -18.32
CA TYR A 76 4.73 6.30 -19.19
C TYR A 76 4.90 7.66 -18.52
N ASN A 77 5.41 8.63 -19.26
CA ASN A 77 5.59 10.00 -18.80
C ASN A 77 4.66 10.93 -19.56
N ASN A 78 4.09 11.92 -18.87
CA ASN A 78 3.20 12.94 -19.43
C ASN A 78 2.09 12.36 -20.29
N LEU A 79 1.31 11.45 -19.71
CA LEU A 79 0.16 10.84 -20.37
C LEU A 79 -0.80 11.91 -20.91
N SER A 80 -0.99 11.90 -22.23
CA SER A 80 -1.94 12.77 -22.93
C SER A 80 -3.38 12.29 -22.78
N GLN A 81 -3.57 10.99 -22.60
CA GLN A 81 -4.85 10.33 -22.36
C GLN A 81 -4.74 9.48 -21.10
N ASN A 82 -5.85 9.29 -20.39
CA ASN A 82 -5.89 8.45 -19.19
C ASN A 82 -5.97 6.95 -19.51
N THR A 83 -5.53 6.54 -20.71
CA THR A 83 -5.52 5.15 -21.17
C THR A 83 -4.07 4.73 -21.40
N ILE A 84 -3.74 3.51 -20.98
CA ILE A 84 -2.43 2.91 -21.18
C ILE A 84 -2.58 1.52 -21.79
N GLU A 85 -1.76 1.26 -22.81
CA GLU A 85 -1.67 -0.04 -23.46
C GLU A 85 -0.76 -0.97 -22.67
N ILE A 86 -1.23 -2.18 -22.37
CA ILE A 86 -0.53 -3.21 -21.61
C ILE A 86 -0.53 -4.57 -22.33
N SER A 87 -0.83 -4.59 -23.63
CA SER A 87 -0.84 -5.78 -24.48
C SER A 87 0.46 -6.61 -24.41
N SER A 88 1.58 -5.96 -24.14
CA SER A 88 2.93 -6.55 -24.10
C SER A 88 3.28 -7.32 -22.82
N ILE A 89 2.47 -7.23 -21.75
CA ILE A 89 2.76 -7.89 -20.47
C ILE A 89 1.93 -9.18 -20.33
N PRO A 90 2.49 -10.25 -19.71
CA PRO A 90 1.78 -11.51 -19.55
C PRO A 90 0.60 -11.40 -18.57
N SER A 91 -0.28 -12.41 -18.58
CA SER A 91 -1.40 -12.49 -17.65
C SER A 91 -0.91 -12.62 -16.21
N GLY A 92 -1.51 -11.86 -15.30
CA GLY A 92 -1.12 -11.86 -13.90
C GLY A 92 -1.56 -10.63 -13.10
N PRO A 93 -1.27 -10.62 -11.78
CA PRO A 93 -1.50 -9.48 -10.93
C PRO A 93 -0.39 -8.42 -11.09
N TYR A 94 -0.79 -7.15 -11.17
CA TYR A 94 0.12 -6.03 -11.29
C TYR A 94 -0.27 -4.87 -10.38
N LEU A 95 0.69 -3.97 -10.14
CA LEU A 95 0.49 -2.72 -9.42
C LEU A 95 0.69 -1.55 -10.40
N LEU A 96 -0.30 -0.68 -10.48
CA LEU A 96 -0.24 0.58 -11.20
C LEU A 96 0.06 1.70 -10.20
N LYS A 97 1.20 2.36 -10.32
CA LYS A 97 1.52 3.58 -9.58
C LYS A 97 1.34 4.77 -10.52
N ILE A 98 0.61 5.77 -10.06
CA ILE A 98 0.51 7.06 -10.75
C ILE A 98 1.05 8.18 -9.87
N ILE A 99 1.63 9.18 -10.52
CA ILE A 99 2.10 10.41 -9.91
C ILE A 99 1.30 11.56 -10.50
N THR A 100 0.62 12.30 -9.62
CA THR A 100 -0.24 13.44 -9.95
C THR A 100 0.18 14.65 -9.13
N SER A 101 -0.45 15.81 -9.37
CA SER A 101 -0.25 17.02 -8.56
C SER A 101 -0.69 16.84 -7.10
N LYS A 102 -1.69 15.99 -6.85
CA LYS A 102 -2.18 15.65 -5.50
C LYS A 102 -1.30 14.61 -4.78
N GLY A 103 -0.34 13.99 -5.48
CA GLY A 103 0.60 13.03 -4.91
C GLY A 103 0.66 11.70 -5.67
N LYS A 104 1.19 10.67 -4.98
CA LYS A 104 1.37 9.32 -5.53
C LYS A 104 0.24 8.41 -5.07
N GLN A 105 -0.31 7.62 -6.00
CA GLN A 105 -1.33 6.61 -5.71
C GLN A 105 -0.93 5.28 -6.35
N THR A 106 -1.29 4.17 -5.71
CA THR A 106 -0.98 2.82 -6.19
C THR A 106 -2.23 1.95 -6.11
N ASN A 107 -2.60 1.35 -7.23
CA ASN A 107 -3.75 0.45 -7.35
C ASN A 107 -3.35 -0.89 -7.96
N LYS A 108 -3.95 -1.97 -7.48
CA LYS A 108 -3.78 -3.30 -8.05
C LYS A 108 -4.77 -3.55 -9.18
N PHE A 109 -4.34 -4.23 -10.24
CA PHE A 109 -5.21 -4.76 -11.29
C PHE A 109 -4.78 -6.18 -11.71
N ILE A 110 -5.65 -6.88 -12.46
CA ILE A 110 -5.39 -8.22 -12.99
C ILE A 110 -5.42 -8.16 -14.51
N LYS A 111 -4.34 -8.60 -15.17
CA LYS A 111 -4.26 -8.82 -16.62
C LYS A 111 -4.66 -10.26 -16.94
N ASN A 112 -5.59 -10.43 -17.87
CA ASN A 112 -5.97 -11.73 -18.45
C ASN A 112 -5.14 -12.07 -19.67
#